data_AF-A0A2V5YDZ3-F1
#
_entry.id   AF-A0A2V5YDZ3-F1
#
_cell.length_a   1.000
_cell.length_b   1.000
_cell.length_c   1.000
_cell.angle_alpha   90.00
_cell.angle_beta   90.00
_cell.angle_gamma   90.00
#
_symmetry.space_group_name_H-M   'P 1'
#
loop_
_entity.id
_entity.type
_entity.pdbx_description
1 polymer ?
#
loop_
_entity_poly.entity_id
_entity_poly.type
_entity_poly.pdbx_seq_one_letter_code
_entity_poly.pdbx_strand_id
1 'polypeptide(L)'
;MTRMLALPVTFFAVAISALAADQTAQNKSEELESFDVEPPILKQNLSDEPLPNGDMARLEKQLERARQSAAGAERFYKIGVLAKIEVEQRLLKVVRCESDLANARVARAKEELAEKESQLTTGEITRDELESMKTALAQLTETAQAAAAKRERAELDAAEANLRRQQKLLRLGIGQKSDVTQAEEKLAELRAPKN
;
A
#
# COMPACT_ATOMS: atom_id res chain seq x y z
N MET A 1 -39.26 -11.22 47.64
CA MET A 1 -39.39 -9.76 47.82
C MET A 1 -38.63 -9.08 46.69
N THR A 2 -39.36 -8.50 45.75
CA THR A 2 -38.88 -7.87 44.51
C THR A 2 -38.26 -6.50 44.80
N ARG A 3 -37.10 -6.22 44.22
CA ARG A 3 -36.54 -4.86 44.12
C ARG A 3 -36.08 -4.63 42.68
N MET A 4 -36.92 -3.92 41.93
CA MET A 4 -36.62 -3.33 40.63
C MET A 4 -35.71 -2.11 40.83
N LEU A 5 -34.68 -1.96 40.00
CA LEU A 5 -33.95 -0.71 39.82
C LEU A 5 -33.96 -0.38 38.32
N ALA A 6 -34.61 0.74 38.03
CA ALA A 6 -34.95 1.22 36.70
C ALA A 6 -33.77 1.96 36.04
N LEU A 7 -33.66 1.75 34.72
CA LEU A 7 -32.84 2.51 33.78
C LEU A 7 -33.45 3.90 33.54
N PRO A 8 -32.65 4.95 33.31
CA PRO A 8 -33.11 6.06 32.49
C PRO A 8 -32.42 6.07 31.12
N VAL A 9 -33.24 5.80 30.10
CA VAL A 9 -33.01 6.08 28.68
C VAL A 9 -33.03 7.59 28.48
N THR A 10 -31.93 8.18 28.01
CA THR A 10 -31.89 9.60 27.65
C THR A 10 -32.30 9.79 26.19
N PHE A 11 -33.54 10.23 26.01
CA PHE A 11 -34.08 10.82 24.78
C PHE A 11 -33.36 12.15 24.49
N PHE A 12 -32.81 12.32 23.28
CA PHE A 12 -32.45 13.64 22.76
C PHE A 12 -33.60 14.15 21.87
N ALA A 13 -34.29 15.18 22.36
CA ALA A 13 -35.43 15.81 21.71
C ALA A 13 -34.96 16.76 20.59
N VAL A 14 -35.61 16.63 19.43
CA VAL A 14 -35.53 17.57 18.31
C VAL A 14 -36.33 18.82 18.66
N ALA A 15 -35.69 19.99 18.63
CA ALA A 15 -36.37 21.29 18.69
C ALA A 15 -36.29 21.96 17.32
N ILE A 16 -37.41 22.00 16.62
CA ILE A 16 -37.63 22.82 15.43
C ILE A 16 -38.07 24.19 15.93
N SER A 17 -37.22 25.20 15.76
CA SER A 17 -37.64 26.58 15.97
C SER A 17 -38.30 27.10 14.70
N ALA A 18 -39.62 27.25 14.77
CA ALA A 18 -40.44 27.95 13.78
C ALA A 18 -41.11 29.16 14.43
N LEU A 19 -41.24 30.23 13.63
CA LEU A 19 -42.16 31.38 13.74
C LEU A 19 -41.83 32.47 14.82
N ALA A 20 -42.06 33.77 14.62
CA ALA A 20 -42.95 34.45 13.67
C ALA A 20 -42.66 35.97 13.49
N ALA A 21 -43.07 36.47 12.31
CA ALA A 21 -43.69 37.77 11.96
C ALA A 21 -42.88 39.09 12.17
N ASP A 22 -42.94 40.10 11.29
CA ASP A 22 -44.11 40.57 10.54
C ASP A 22 -43.78 41.44 9.30
N GLN A 23 -44.59 41.25 8.27
CA GLN A 23 -45.06 42.15 7.18
C GLN A 23 -44.23 43.38 6.72
N THR A 24 -43.93 43.46 5.41
CA THR A 24 -44.68 44.30 4.43
C THR A 24 -44.06 44.21 3.03
N ALA A 25 -44.90 44.42 2.04
CA ALA A 25 -44.70 44.06 0.65
C ALA A 25 -43.81 45.02 -0.18
N GLN A 26 -43.30 44.47 -1.28
CA GLN A 26 -43.31 45.03 -2.63
C GLN A 26 -42.01 45.67 -3.19
N ASN A 27 -41.65 45.14 -4.36
CA ASN A 27 -40.85 45.68 -5.48
C ASN A 27 -39.35 45.30 -5.61
N LYS A 28 -39.15 44.41 -6.59
CA LYS A 28 -38.23 44.49 -7.74
C LYS A 28 -36.72 44.51 -7.49
N SER A 29 -36.12 43.39 -7.91
CA SER A 29 -34.96 43.29 -8.80
C SER A 29 -33.64 43.87 -8.30
N GLU A 30 -32.78 43.01 -7.78
CA GLU A 30 -31.32 43.12 -7.95
C GLU A 30 -30.70 41.71 -7.86
N GLU A 31 -29.77 41.45 -8.76
CA GLU A 31 -29.19 40.14 -9.09
C GLU A 31 -28.53 39.45 -7.90
N LEU A 32 -28.90 38.19 -7.68
CA LEU A 32 -28.12 37.27 -6.85
C LEU A 32 -26.88 36.87 -7.65
N GLU A 33 -25.77 37.57 -7.45
CA GLU A 33 -24.46 37.08 -7.89
C GLU A 33 -24.22 35.70 -7.24
N SER A 34 -24.18 34.70 -8.10
CA SER A 34 -23.83 33.32 -7.76
C SER A 34 -22.44 33.31 -7.13
N PHE A 35 -22.34 32.95 -5.85
CA PHE A 35 -21.09 32.55 -5.23
C PHE A 35 -20.68 31.16 -5.75
N ASP A 36 -20.36 31.08 -7.03
CA ASP A 36 -19.69 29.94 -7.67
C ASP A 36 -18.18 30.14 -7.51
N VAL A 37 -17.72 30.21 -6.26
CA VAL A 37 -16.28 30.19 -5.96
C VAL A 37 -15.87 28.72 -5.92
N GLU A 38 -15.48 28.18 -7.07
CA GLU A 38 -14.87 26.86 -7.16
C GLU A 38 -13.63 26.84 -6.24
N PRO A 39 -13.56 25.94 -5.23
CA PRO A 39 -12.41 25.88 -4.36
C PRO A 39 -11.16 25.58 -5.20
N PRO A 40 -10.05 26.32 -5.02
CA PRO A 40 -8.87 26.14 -5.84
C PRO A 40 -8.37 24.70 -5.70
N ILE A 41 -8.29 24.00 -6.83
CA ILE A 41 -7.72 22.65 -6.90
C ILE A 41 -6.29 22.73 -6.37
N LEU A 42 -6.02 22.08 -5.24
CA LEU A 42 -4.70 21.99 -4.64
C LEU A 42 -3.78 21.19 -5.58
N LYS A 43 -3.12 21.88 -6.53
CA LYS A 43 -2.04 21.33 -7.36
C LYS A 43 -0.73 21.20 -6.57
N GLN A 44 -0.79 20.67 -5.36
CA GLN A 44 0.40 20.48 -4.53
C GLN A 44 0.68 18.99 -4.39
N ASN A 45 1.89 18.60 -4.80
CA ASN A 45 2.55 17.27 -4.79
C ASN A 45 2.75 16.56 -6.15
N LEU A 46 2.78 17.27 -7.28
CA LEU A 46 3.31 16.74 -8.56
C LEU A 46 4.62 17.43 -8.95
N SER A 47 5.58 17.49 -8.02
CA SER A 47 6.96 17.84 -8.39
C SER A 47 7.56 16.63 -9.13
N ASP A 48 7.47 16.64 -10.45
CA ASP A 48 8.13 15.69 -11.37
C ASP A 48 9.61 16.06 -11.59
N GLU A 49 10.28 16.61 -10.58
CA GLU A 49 11.72 16.79 -10.65
C GLU A 49 12.39 15.46 -10.28
N PRO A 50 13.12 14.82 -11.20
CA PRO A 50 13.81 13.57 -10.91
C PRO A 50 15.00 13.91 -10.02
N LEU A 51 14.81 13.79 -8.71
CA LEU A 51 15.92 13.81 -7.77
C LEU A 51 16.87 12.66 -8.15
N PRO A 52 18.19 12.88 -8.27
CA PRO A 52 19.15 11.83 -8.61
C PRO A 52 19.23 10.70 -7.57
N ASN A 53 18.71 10.94 -6.35
CA ASN A 53 18.50 9.95 -5.28
C ASN A 53 17.01 9.60 -5.07
N GLY A 54 16.14 10.04 -5.98
CA GLY A 54 14.69 9.99 -5.85
C GLY A 54 14.13 8.59 -5.76
N ASP A 55 14.76 7.62 -6.44
CA ASP A 55 14.20 6.27 -6.56
C ASP A 55 14.30 5.47 -5.25
N MET A 56 15.44 5.56 -4.56
CA MET A 56 15.62 4.92 -3.24
C MET A 56 14.69 5.52 -2.18
N ALA A 57 14.63 6.85 -2.08
CA ALA A 57 13.75 7.54 -1.14
C ALA A 57 12.26 7.28 -1.45
N ARG A 58 11.90 7.17 -2.74
CA ARG A 58 10.55 6.77 -3.18
C ARG A 58 10.23 5.35 -2.75
N LEU A 59 11.14 4.39 -2.93
CA LEU A 59 10.95 2.99 -2.52
C LEU A 59 10.81 2.86 -0.99
N GLU A 60 11.62 3.59 -0.22
CA GLU A 60 11.51 3.64 1.24
C GLU A 60 10.14 4.19 1.69
N LYS A 61 9.70 5.30 1.09
CA LYS A 61 8.37 5.86 1.34
C LYS A 61 7.24 4.91 0.94
N GLN A 62 7.40 4.17 -0.15
CA GLN A 62 6.43 3.16 -0.57
C GLN A 62 6.36 2.00 0.43
N LEU A 63 7.50 1.51 0.91
CA LEU A 63 7.56 0.48 1.94
C LEU A 63 6.90 0.95 3.24
N GLU A 64 7.18 2.17 3.68
CA GLU A 64 6.56 2.75 4.88
C GLU A 64 5.04 2.83 4.73
N ARG A 65 4.54 3.37 3.62
CA ARG A 65 3.11 3.41 3.30
C ARG A 65 2.49 2.02 3.27
N ALA A 66 3.17 1.03 2.69
CA ALA A 66 2.69 -0.34 2.65
C ALA A 66 2.58 -0.93 4.07
N ARG A 67 3.57 -0.69 4.93
CA ARG A 67 3.57 -1.11 6.34
C ARG A 67 2.45 -0.45 7.13
N GLN A 68 2.27 0.86 6.99
CA GLN A 68 1.18 1.59 7.63
C GLN A 68 -0.20 1.11 7.14
N SER A 69 -0.33 0.80 5.85
CA SER A 69 -1.57 0.27 5.27
C SER A 69 -1.91 -1.14 5.79
N ALA A 70 -0.89 -1.99 5.94
CA ALA A 70 -1.02 -3.32 6.50
C ALA A 70 -1.23 -3.28 8.02
N ALA A 71 -0.69 -2.27 8.70
CA ALA A 71 -0.91 -2.04 10.12
C ALA A 71 -2.41 -1.81 10.39
N GLY A 72 -2.97 -2.58 11.32
CA GLY A 72 -4.40 -2.50 11.63
C GLY A 72 -5.34 -3.13 10.60
N ALA A 73 -4.86 -3.61 9.44
CA ALA A 73 -5.70 -4.29 8.47
C ALA A 73 -6.38 -5.53 9.06
N GLU A 74 -5.67 -6.28 9.92
CA GLU A 74 -6.24 -7.42 10.65
C GLU A 74 -7.37 -7.00 11.61
N ARG A 75 -7.23 -5.86 12.29
CA ARG A 75 -8.29 -5.31 13.16
C ARG A 75 -9.52 -4.99 12.32
N PHE A 76 -9.35 -4.34 11.17
CA PHE A 76 -10.46 -4.01 10.29
C PHE A 76 -11.16 -5.25 9.71
N TYR A 77 -10.42 -6.33 9.44
CA TYR A 77 -11.03 -7.62 9.09
C TYR A 77 -11.85 -8.22 10.24
N LYS A 78 -11.32 -8.21 11.48
CA LYS A 78 -12.02 -8.75 12.66
C LYS A 78 -13.35 -8.04 12.95
N ILE A 79 -13.43 -6.74 12.69
CA ILE A 79 -14.68 -5.95 12.87
C ILE A 79 -15.58 -5.96 11.61
N GLY A 80 -15.20 -6.70 10.56
CA GLY A 80 -16.01 -6.84 9.34
C GLY A 80 -15.93 -5.66 8.35
N VAL A 81 -14.99 -4.73 8.54
CA VAL A 81 -14.82 -3.56 7.65
C VAL A 81 -14.06 -3.92 6.37
N LEU A 82 -13.02 -4.77 6.46
CA LEU A 82 -12.28 -5.24 5.29
C LEU A 82 -12.52 -6.72 5.03
N ALA A 83 -12.50 -7.11 3.77
CA ALA A 83 -12.49 -8.51 3.40
C ALA A 83 -11.11 -9.14 3.71
N LYS A 84 -11.08 -10.44 4.02
CA LYS A 84 -9.82 -11.16 4.30
C LYS A 84 -8.80 -11.02 3.17
N ILE A 85 -9.27 -11.02 1.92
CA ILE A 85 -8.41 -10.91 0.73
C ILE A 85 -7.65 -9.56 0.69
N GLU A 86 -8.25 -8.48 1.19
CA GLU A 86 -7.61 -7.17 1.22
C GLU A 86 -6.48 -7.12 2.25
N VAL A 87 -6.65 -7.81 3.39
CA VAL A 87 -5.58 -7.94 4.39
C VAL A 87 -4.40 -8.71 3.81
N GLU A 88 -4.68 -9.86 3.17
CA GLU A 88 -3.67 -10.68 2.49
C GLU A 88 -2.91 -9.87 1.42
N GLN A 89 -3.63 -9.09 0.60
CA GLN A 89 -3.03 -8.23 -0.42
C GLN A 89 -2.15 -7.12 0.16
N ARG A 90 -2.56 -6.48 1.25
CA ARG A 90 -1.74 -5.45 1.92
C ARG A 90 -0.45 -6.04 2.50
N LEU A 91 -0.53 -7.23 3.09
CA LEU A 91 0.65 -7.96 3.58
C LEU A 91 1.58 -8.36 2.43
N LEU A 92 1.03 -8.88 1.33
CA LEU A 92 1.82 -9.21 0.14
C LEU A 92 2.52 -7.98 -0.45
N LYS A 93 1.85 -6.81 -0.44
CA LYS A 93 2.42 -5.55 -0.90
C LYS A 93 3.64 -5.14 -0.07
N VAL A 94 3.65 -5.35 1.25
CA VAL A 94 4.83 -5.11 2.10
C VAL A 94 6.01 -5.95 1.62
N VAL A 95 5.80 -7.26 1.42
CA VAL A 95 6.87 -8.18 1.01
C VAL A 95 7.44 -7.79 -0.37
N ARG A 96 6.58 -7.36 -1.30
CA ARG A 96 7.01 -6.86 -2.61
C ARG A 96 7.90 -5.62 -2.47
N CYS A 97 7.44 -4.61 -1.74
CA CYS A 97 8.21 -3.39 -1.50
C CYS A 97 9.55 -3.66 -0.79
N GLU A 98 9.61 -4.63 0.14
CA GLU A 98 10.87 -5.04 0.78
C GLU A 98 11.87 -5.63 -0.22
N SER A 99 11.39 -6.49 -1.12
CA SER A 99 12.23 -7.07 -2.18
C SER A 99 12.69 -6.03 -3.20
N ASP A 100 11.80 -5.13 -3.64
CA ASP A 100 12.13 -4.08 -4.61
C ASP A 100 13.20 -3.13 -4.04
N LEU A 101 13.08 -2.75 -2.77
CA LEU A 101 14.04 -1.92 -2.07
C LEU A 101 15.40 -2.61 -1.91
N ALA A 102 15.41 -3.89 -1.53
CA ALA A 102 16.66 -4.64 -1.41
C ALA A 102 17.39 -4.77 -2.76
N ASN A 103 16.65 -5.00 -3.85
CA ASN A 103 17.21 -5.03 -5.20
C ASN A 103 17.77 -3.67 -5.62
N ALA A 104 17.07 -2.57 -5.31
CA ALA A 104 17.54 -1.22 -5.59
C ALA A 104 18.85 -0.88 -4.83
N ARG A 105 18.99 -1.34 -3.58
CA ARG A 105 20.25 -1.21 -2.82
C ARG A 105 21.41 -1.93 -3.49
N VAL A 106 21.18 -3.14 -4.01
CA VAL A 106 22.20 -3.89 -4.74
C VAL A 106 22.57 -3.21 -6.05
N ALA A 107 21.60 -2.68 -6.80
CA ALA A 107 21.85 -1.97 -8.05
C ALA A 107 22.74 -0.73 -7.79
N ARG A 108 22.37 0.09 -6.80
CA ARG A 108 23.16 1.26 -6.40
C ARG A 108 24.57 0.89 -5.94
N ALA A 109 24.71 -0.14 -5.11
CA ALA A 109 26.03 -0.58 -4.65
C ALA A 109 26.91 -1.09 -5.79
N LYS A 110 26.33 -1.68 -6.85
CA LYS A 110 27.07 -2.08 -8.06
C LYS A 110 27.56 -0.87 -8.87
N GLU A 111 26.73 0.17 -9.00
CA GLU A 111 27.10 1.42 -9.65
C GLU A 111 28.24 2.12 -8.89
N GLU A 112 28.10 2.25 -7.57
CA GLU A 112 29.14 2.84 -6.70
C GLU A 112 30.45 2.04 -6.76
N LEU A 113 30.38 0.69 -6.82
CA LEU A 113 31.57 -0.13 -6.98
C LEU A 113 32.24 0.09 -8.34
N ALA A 114 31.48 0.18 -9.44
CA ALA A 114 32.02 0.44 -10.76
C ALA A 114 32.70 1.82 -10.87
N GLU A 115 32.09 2.85 -10.26
CA GLU A 115 32.70 4.19 -10.15
C GLU A 115 34.01 4.14 -9.37
N LYS A 116 34.03 3.41 -8.25
CA LYS A 116 35.23 3.28 -7.41
C LYS A 116 36.32 2.46 -8.09
N GLU A 117 35.98 1.39 -8.79
CA GLU A 117 36.94 0.64 -9.63
C GLU A 117 37.64 1.54 -10.64
N SER A 118 36.94 2.52 -11.23
CA SER A 118 37.57 3.51 -12.11
C SER A 118 38.52 4.45 -11.37
N GLN A 119 38.16 4.90 -10.16
CA GLN A 119 39.00 5.75 -9.29
C GLN A 119 40.24 5.02 -8.75
N LEU A 120 40.20 3.68 -8.62
CA LEU A 120 41.37 2.87 -8.27
C LEU A 120 42.47 2.99 -9.33
N THR A 121 42.08 3.06 -10.62
CA THR A 121 43.03 3.23 -11.72
C THR A 121 43.72 4.59 -11.72
N THR A 122 43.05 5.60 -11.17
CA THR A 122 43.58 6.95 -10.93
C THR A 122 44.40 7.04 -9.63
N GLY A 123 44.35 6.01 -8.79
CA GLY A 123 45.06 5.95 -7.50
C GLY A 123 44.38 6.73 -6.37
N GLU A 124 43.13 7.15 -6.54
CA GLU A 124 42.37 7.95 -5.55
C GLU A 124 41.81 7.13 -4.39
N ILE A 125 41.74 5.80 -4.54
CA ILE A 125 41.28 4.88 -3.51
C ILE A 125 42.27 3.74 -3.29
N THR A 126 42.23 3.17 -2.10
CA THR A 126 43.07 2.03 -1.73
C THR A 126 42.42 0.71 -2.14
N ARG A 127 43.24 -0.34 -2.31
CA ARG A 127 42.73 -1.70 -2.55
C ARG A 127 41.88 -2.21 -1.39
N ASP A 128 42.24 -1.85 -0.16
CA ASP A 128 41.52 -2.27 1.04
C ASP A 128 40.10 -1.67 1.11
N GLU A 129 39.94 -0.40 0.70
CA GLU A 129 38.62 0.23 0.57
C GLU A 129 37.77 -0.47 -0.49
N LEU A 130 38.35 -0.80 -1.65
CA LEU A 130 37.65 -1.50 -2.71
C LEU A 130 37.20 -2.91 -2.28
N GLU A 131 38.06 -3.65 -1.57
CA GLU A 131 37.70 -4.96 -1.01
C GLU A 131 36.60 -4.82 0.06
N SER A 132 36.65 -3.80 0.91
CA SER A 132 35.57 -3.54 1.88
C SER A 132 34.22 -3.29 1.19
N MET A 133 34.20 -2.53 0.08
CA MET A 133 32.98 -2.30 -0.70
C MET A 133 32.47 -3.58 -1.36
N LYS A 134 33.35 -4.44 -1.88
CA LYS A 134 32.96 -5.76 -2.39
C LYS A 134 32.33 -6.63 -1.32
N THR A 135 32.87 -6.63 -0.10
CA THR A 135 32.27 -7.38 1.01
C THR A 135 30.89 -6.85 1.38
N ALA A 136 30.71 -5.52 1.40
CA ALA A 136 29.41 -4.90 1.64
C ALA A 136 28.40 -5.24 0.51
N LEU A 137 28.84 -5.25 -0.75
CA LEU A 137 28.02 -5.66 -1.89
C LEU A 137 27.58 -7.12 -1.79
N ALA A 138 28.47 -8.01 -1.33
CA ALA A 138 28.14 -9.41 -1.11
C ALA A 138 27.03 -9.57 -0.05
N GLN A 139 27.14 -8.85 1.07
CA GLN A 139 26.11 -8.83 2.12
C GLN A 139 24.78 -8.27 1.60
N LEU A 140 24.79 -7.15 0.87
CA LEU A 140 23.59 -6.60 0.26
C LEU A 140 22.95 -7.59 -0.73
N THR A 141 23.76 -8.29 -1.51
CA THR A 141 23.29 -9.31 -2.46
C THR A 141 22.63 -10.48 -1.74
N GLU A 142 23.21 -10.95 -0.64
CA GLU A 142 22.59 -11.99 0.20
C GLU A 142 21.24 -11.52 0.76
N THR A 143 21.17 -10.29 1.28
CA THR A 143 19.89 -9.75 1.80
C THR A 143 18.83 -9.61 0.70
N ALA A 144 19.23 -9.22 -0.52
CA ALA A 144 18.32 -9.12 -1.66
C ALA A 144 17.83 -10.50 -2.12
N GLN A 145 18.69 -11.51 -2.15
CA GLN A 145 18.31 -12.89 -2.44
C GLN A 145 17.33 -13.44 -1.39
N ALA A 146 17.58 -13.19 -0.11
CA ALA A 146 16.66 -13.58 0.97
C ALA A 146 15.31 -12.89 0.84
N ALA A 147 15.28 -11.59 0.51
CA ALA A 147 14.05 -10.84 0.27
C ALA A 147 13.29 -11.31 -0.98
N ALA A 148 14.01 -11.65 -2.06
CA ALA A 148 13.43 -12.23 -3.27
C ALA A 148 12.82 -13.61 -2.99
N ALA A 149 13.53 -14.49 -2.28
CA ALA A 149 13.01 -15.79 -1.88
C ALA A 149 11.77 -15.66 -0.95
N LYS A 150 11.77 -14.68 -0.04
CA LYS A 150 10.60 -14.36 0.80
C LYS A 150 9.42 -13.92 -0.05
N ARG A 151 9.65 -13.07 -1.05
CA ARG A 151 8.62 -12.62 -2.00
C ARG A 151 8.04 -13.78 -2.80
N GLU A 152 8.89 -14.63 -3.36
CA GLU A 152 8.44 -15.78 -4.16
C GLU A 152 7.56 -16.73 -3.35
N ARG A 153 7.98 -17.05 -2.12
CA ARG A 153 7.18 -17.86 -1.19
C ARG A 153 5.83 -17.18 -0.89
N ALA A 154 5.84 -15.89 -0.57
CA ALA A 154 4.62 -15.15 -0.27
C ALA A 154 3.66 -15.06 -1.47
N GLU A 155 4.18 -14.94 -2.69
CA GLU A 155 3.38 -14.94 -3.92
C GLU A 155 2.78 -16.32 -4.21
N LEU A 156 3.52 -17.40 -3.98
CA LEU A 156 3.02 -18.78 -4.07
C LEU A 156 1.92 -19.03 -3.04
N ASP A 157 2.15 -18.70 -1.77
CA ASP A 157 1.17 -18.88 -0.70
C ASP A 157 -0.13 -18.10 -0.98
N ALA A 158 -0.01 -16.87 -1.49
CA ALA A 158 -1.16 -16.06 -1.88
C ALA A 158 -1.92 -16.67 -3.06
N ALA A 159 -1.23 -17.19 -4.07
CA ALA A 159 -1.85 -17.85 -5.21
C ALA A 159 -2.57 -19.15 -4.81
N GLU A 160 -1.96 -19.95 -3.93
CA GLU A 160 -2.61 -21.15 -3.37
C GLU A 160 -3.84 -20.82 -2.54
N ALA A 161 -3.76 -19.78 -1.70
CA ALA A 161 -4.90 -19.31 -0.91
C ALA A 161 -6.04 -18.83 -1.82
N ASN A 162 -5.73 -18.13 -2.91
CA ASN A 162 -6.72 -17.72 -3.90
C ASN A 162 -7.37 -18.93 -4.60
N LEU A 163 -6.58 -19.90 -5.07
CA LEU A 163 -7.11 -21.11 -5.71
C LEU A 163 -8.09 -21.85 -4.78
N ARG A 164 -7.71 -22.07 -3.52
CA ARG A 164 -8.56 -22.71 -2.51
C ARG A 164 -9.87 -21.94 -2.31
N ARG A 165 -9.82 -20.61 -2.35
CA ARG A 165 -10.99 -19.73 -2.23
C ARG A 165 -11.91 -19.89 -3.45
N GLN A 166 -11.37 -19.83 -4.67
CA GLN A 166 -12.16 -19.97 -5.90
C GLN A 166 -12.81 -21.35 -5.99
N GLN A 167 -12.07 -22.41 -5.66
CA GLN A 167 -12.63 -23.77 -5.59
C GLN A 167 -13.77 -23.87 -4.57
N LYS A 168 -13.66 -23.21 -3.42
CA LYS A 168 -14.73 -23.16 -2.42
C LYS A 168 -15.96 -22.41 -2.95
N LEU A 169 -15.78 -21.26 -3.60
CA LEU A 169 -16.87 -20.49 -4.19
C LEU A 169 -17.60 -21.28 -5.29
N LEU A 170 -16.85 -21.99 -6.14
CA LEU A 170 -17.41 -22.87 -7.15
C LEU A 170 -18.22 -24.02 -6.54
N ARG A 171 -17.72 -24.67 -5.47
CA ARG A 171 -18.45 -25.73 -4.75
C ARG A 171 -19.75 -25.24 -4.12
N LEU A 172 -19.80 -23.98 -3.70
CA LEU A 172 -21.00 -23.34 -3.15
C LEU A 172 -21.97 -22.86 -4.24
N GLY A 173 -21.64 -23.02 -5.52
CA GLY A 173 -22.47 -22.59 -6.65
C GLY A 173 -22.48 -21.08 -6.92
N ILE A 174 -21.60 -20.32 -6.25
CA ILE A 174 -21.53 -18.85 -6.36
C ILE A 174 -20.31 -18.35 -7.15
N GLY A 175 -19.34 -19.22 -7.43
CA GLY A 175 -18.14 -18.91 -8.22
C GLY A 175 -18.20 -19.47 -9.64
N GLN A 176 -17.34 -18.96 -10.54
CA GLN A 176 -17.27 -19.41 -11.92
C GLN A 176 -16.12 -20.41 -12.13
N LYS A 177 -16.26 -21.29 -13.13
CA LYS A 177 -15.18 -22.22 -13.52
C LYS A 177 -13.96 -21.48 -14.07
N SER A 178 -14.19 -20.38 -14.79
CA SER A 178 -13.13 -19.50 -15.31
C SER A 178 -12.22 -18.95 -14.22
N ASP A 179 -12.78 -18.58 -13.07
CA ASP A 179 -12.00 -18.02 -11.94
C ASP A 179 -11.05 -19.06 -11.34
N VAL A 180 -11.48 -20.33 -11.31
CA VAL A 180 -10.63 -21.45 -10.87
C VAL A 180 -9.51 -21.69 -11.86
N THR A 181 -9.83 -21.75 -13.17
CA THR A 181 -8.83 -21.94 -14.22
C THR A 181 -7.78 -20.83 -14.21
N GLN A 182 -8.19 -19.56 -14.09
CA GLN A 182 -7.24 -18.44 -13.98
C GLN A 182 -6.35 -18.54 -12.73
N ALA A 183 -6.90 -18.99 -11.59
CA ALA A 183 -6.11 -19.19 -10.37
C ALA A 183 -5.12 -20.36 -10.51
N GLU A 184 -5.49 -21.42 -11.22
CA GLU A 184 -4.60 -22.56 -11.54
C GLU A 184 -3.47 -22.14 -12.48
N GLU A 185 -3.79 -21.40 -13.55
CA GLU A 185 -2.80 -20.85 -14.48
C GLU A 185 -1.80 -19.95 -13.76
N LYS A 186 -2.28 -19.05 -12.88
CA LYS A 186 -1.39 -18.17 -12.12
C LYS A 186 -0.48 -18.94 -11.16
N LEU A 187 -1.00 -19.98 -10.51
CA LEU A 187 -0.18 -20.84 -9.65
C LEU A 187 0.85 -21.63 -10.45
N ALA A 188 0.49 -22.11 -11.64
CA ALA A 188 1.40 -22.80 -12.54
C ALA A 188 2.52 -21.87 -13.04
N GLU A 189 2.18 -20.63 -13.43
CA GLU A 189 3.15 -19.61 -13.83
C GLU A 189 4.18 -19.34 -12.73
N LEU A 190 3.73 -19.20 -11.47
CA LEU A 190 4.62 -18.93 -10.34
C LEU A 190 5.50 -20.13 -9.94
N ARG A 191 5.06 -21.36 -10.24
CA ARG A 191 5.83 -22.59 -9.99
C ARG A 191 6.75 -22.98 -11.14
N ALA A 192 6.54 -22.39 -12.33
CA ALA A 192 7.40 -22.65 -13.46
C ALA A 192 8.85 -22.27 -13.12
N PRO A 193 9.84 -23.07 -13.54
CA PRO A 193 11.24 -22.71 -13.34
C PRO A 193 11.51 -21.37 -14.04
N LYS A 194 12.04 -20.41 -13.29
CA LYS A 194 12.54 -19.15 -13.84
C LYS A 194 13.89 -19.44 -14.50
N ASN A 195 13.91 -19.42 -15.84
CA ASN A 195 15.13 -19.55 -16.65
C ASN A 195 16.01 -18.30 -16.52
#